data_AF-A0A6P6GKF9-F1
#
_entry.id   AF-A0A6P6GKF9-F1
#
_cell.length_a   1.000
_cell.length_b   1.000
_cell.length_c   1.000
_cell.angle_alpha   90.00
_cell.angle_beta   90.00
_cell.angle_gamma   90.00
#
_symmetry.space_group_name_H-M   'P 1'
#
loop_
_entity.id
_entity.type
_entity.pdbx_description
1 polymer ?
#
loop_
_entity_poly.entity_id
_entity_poly.type
_entity_poly.pdbx_seq_one_letter_code
_entity_poly.pdbx_strand_id
1 'polypeptide(L)'
;MTKDIRSLFLRLGTVKEIWDAVKQTYSVEQDASKAYQLHCEIMSICQNGESIIFYLGKLQKIWQQLDDIDDCTMECKSDIAKYTAKVNAQCVYVFLAGLDSHLDGVRGRILATIPLPNIQSVYAVVCAEANRQEAMLGSTTEGVALATKKASNSKKDRKCTHCNVTGAINQVTRSLACEWAKDNIRVNSVAPGIIKTPLVENLIGNFEMGKHMDDIIAGTPMSRAGEPKEVSSAVAFLCLPAASYITGQIIYVDGGFTVNGYPPTQQ
;
A
#
# COMPACT_ATOMS: atom_id res chain seq x y z
N MET A 1 -17.27 5.01 34.00
CA MET A 1 -16.52 4.63 35.22
C MET A 1 -17.51 4.14 36.27
N THR A 2 -17.37 2.89 36.72
CA THR A 2 -18.13 2.34 37.85
C THR A 2 -17.73 3.04 39.15
N LYS A 3 -18.61 3.07 40.16
CA LYS A 3 -18.34 3.74 41.47
C LYS A 3 -17.09 3.18 42.16
N ASP A 4 -16.73 1.94 41.87
CA ASP A 4 -15.60 1.24 42.47
C ASP A 4 -14.25 1.82 42.02
N ILE A 5 -14.08 2.10 40.73
CA ILE A 5 -12.84 2.69 40.18
C ILE A 5 -12.58 4.07 40.80
N ARG A 6 -13.64 4.85 41.04
CA ARG A 6 -13.51 6.20 41.63
C ARG A 6 -12.94 6.14 43.04
N SER A 7 -13.27 5.10 43.83
CA SER A 7 -12.79 4.96 45.21
C SER A 7 -11.28 4.72 45.34
N LEU A 8 -10.64 4.13 44.33
CA LEU A 8 -9.20 3.85 44.34
C LEU A 8 -8.34 5.13 44.27
N PHE A 9 -8.83 6.19 43.63
CA PHE A 9 -8.02 7.38 43.32
C PHE A 9 -8.41 8.63 44.12
N LEU A 10 -9.38 8.53 45.05
CA LEU A 10 -9.89 9.66 45.85
C LEU A 10 -8.87 10.29 46.81
N ARG A 11 -7.75 9.60 47.11
CA ARG A 11 -6.73 10.07 48.05
C ARG A 11 -5.53 10.75 47.40
N LEU A 12 -5.48 10.82 46.07
CA LEU A 12 -4.38 11.45 45.34
C LEU A 12 -4.66 12.96 45.22
N GLY A 13 -3.67 13.77 45.57
CA GLY A 13 -3.84 15.20 45.80
C GLY A 13 -3.80 16.03 44.52
N THR A 14 -3.27 15.48 43.43
CA THR A 14 -3.14 16.18 42.15
C THR A 14 -3.65 15.36 40.97
N VAL A 15 -4.13 16.05 39.93
CA VAL A 15 -4.57 15.42 38.67
C VAL A 15 -3.45 14.62 38.02
N LYS A 16 -2.20 15.08 38.17
CA LYS A 16 -1.01 14.36 37.68
C LYS A 16 -0.82 13.03 38.41
N GLU A 17 -0.91 13.01 39.74
CA GLU A 17 -0.81 11.78 40.53
C GLU A 17 -1.94 10.79 40.19
N ILE A 18 -3.16 11.28 39.98
CA ILE A 18 -4.28 10.45 39.53
C ILE A 18 -3.97 9.84 38.16
N TRP A 19 -3.46 10.63 37.22
CA TRP A 19 -3.12 10.17 35.88
C TRP A 19 -1.96 9.15 35.91
N ASP A 20 -0.90 9.42 36.67
CA ASP A 20 0.25 8.52 36.82
C ASP A 20 -0.15 7.21 37.51
N ALA A 21 -1.02 7.26 38.53
CA ALA A 21 -1.54 6.06 39.20
C ALA A 21 -2.49 5.25 38.31
N VAL A 22 -3.36 5.90 37.54
CA VAL A 22 -4.22 5.23 36.54
C VAL A 22 -3.36 4.59 35.45
N LYS A 23 -2.34 5.30 34.98
CA LYS A 23 -1.36 4.76 34.03
C LYS A 23 -0.64 3.56 34.64
N GLN A 24 -0.14 3.63 35.86
CA GLN A 24 0.54 2.48 36.48
C GLN A 24 -0.38 1.29 36.78
N THR A 25 -1.66 1.53 37.07
CA THR A 25 -2.63 0.48 37.44
C THR A 25 -3.28 -0.19 36.23
N TYR A 26 -3.43 0.54 35.12
CA TYR A 26 -4.20 0.11 33.95
C TYR A 26 -3.46 0.27 32.60
N SER A 27 -2.34 0.99 32.55
CA SER A 27 -1.42 0.88 31.43
C SER A 27 -0.68 -0.44 31.62
N VAL A 28 -0.94 -1.37 30.73
CA VAL A 28 -0.17 -2.60 30.61
C VAL A 28 1.21 -2.20 30.09
N GLU A 29 2.11 -1.81 30.99
CA GLU A 29 3.53 -1.71 30.66
C GLU A 29 4.01 -3.13 30.34
N GLN A 30 4.27 -3.35 29.05
CA GLN A 30 4.59 -4.60 28.36
C GLN A 30 3.37 -5.49 28.03
N ASP A 31 2.83 -5.22 26.84
CA ASP A 31 1.77 -5.99 26.16
C ASP A 31 2.27 -7.39 25.69
N ALA A 32 3.17 -8.04 26.44
CA ALA A 32 3.74 -9.35 26.10
C ALA A 32 2.67 -10.44 25.99
N SER A 33 1.65 -10.39 26.86
CA SER A 33 0.49 -11.29 26.80
C SER A 33 -0.34 -11.09 25.54
N LYS A 34 -0.51 -9.84 25.10
CA LYS A 34 -1.24 -9.51 23.88
C LYS A 34 -0.42 -9.83 22.64
N ALA A 35 0.88 -9.53 22.64
CA ALA A 35 1.81 -9.95 21.59
C ALA A 35 1.79 -11.49 21.44
N TYR A 36 1.79 -12.24 22.54
CA TYR A 36 1.63 -13.69 22.53
C TYR A 36 0.30 -14.12 21.90
N GLN A 37 -0.82 -13.52 22.31
CA GLN A 37 -2.14 -13.81 21.72
C GLN A 37 -2.17 -13.57 20.21
N LEU A 38 -1.62 -12.44 19.76
CA LEU A 38 -1.54 -12.10 18.33
C LEU A 38 -0.63 -13.07 17.57
N HIS A 39 0.48 -13.54 18.17
CA HIS A 39 1.33 -14.56 17.56
C HIS A 39 0.60 -15.91 17.44
N CYS A 40 -0.17 -16.32 18.46
CA CYS A 40 -1.01 -17.50 18.38
C CYS A 40 -2.07 -17.36 17.29
N GLU A 41 -2.70 -16.19 17.18
CA GLU A 41 -3.71 -15.92 16.14
C GLU A 41 -3.08 -15.99 14.74
N ILE A 42 -1.92 -15.36 14.52
CA ILE A 42 -1.17 -15.46 13.26
C ILE A 42 -0.92 -16.92 12.86
N MET A 43 -0.48 -17.77 13.79
CA MET A 43 -0.19 -19.18 13.50
C MET A 43 -1.44 -20.00 13.16
N SER A 44 -2.62 -19.52 13.55
CA SER A 44 -3.90 -20.19 13.27
C SER A 44 -4.53 -19.79 11.94
N ILE A 45 -4.08 -18.70 11.31
CA ILE A 45 -4.63 -18.22 10.05
C ILE A 45 -4.04 -19.02 8.89
N CYS A 46 -4.92 -19.68 8.15
CA CYS A 46 -4.63 -20.31 6.87
C CYS A 46 -5.62 -19.80 5.81
N GLN A 47 -5.25 -19.93 4.53
CA GLN A 47 -6.09 -19.54 3.40
C GLN A 47 -7.39 -20.35 3.37
N ASN A 48 -7.30 -21.69 3.54
CA ASN A 48 -8.47 -22.59 3.63
C ASN A 48 -9.47 -22.42 2.47
N GLY A 49 -8.99 -22.19 1.24
CA GLY A 49 -9.83 -21.95 0.07
C GLY A 49 -10.44 -20.54 -0.05
N GLU A 50 -10.18 -19.63 0.90
CA GLU A 50 -10.52 -18.22 0.74
C GLU A 50 -9.62 -17.55 -0.32
N SER A 51 -10.07 -16.40 -0.84
CA SER A 51 -9.27 -15.61 -1.78
C SER A 51 -8.02 -15.05 -1.11
N ILE A 52 -6.91 -15.08 -1.85
CA ILE A 52 -5.56 -14.72 -1.38
C ILE A 52 -5.53 -13.29 -0.81
N ILE A 53 -6.35 -12.36 -1.35
CA ILE A 53 -6.43 -10.97 -0.86
C ILE A 53 -7.04 -10.89 0.55
N PHE A 54 -8.08 -11.68 0.82
CA PHE A 54 -8.73 -11.71 2.14
C PHE A 54 -7.81 -12.37 3.17
N TYR A 55 -7.14 -13.46 2.77
CA TYR A 55 -6.13 -14.11 3.59
C TYR A 55 -4.98 -13.15 3.96
N LEU A 56 -4.40 -12.43 2.99
CA LEU A 56 -3.36 -11.43 3.26
C LEU A 56 -3.90 -10.28 4.13
N GLY A 57 -5.13 -9.84 3.91
CA GLY A 57 -5.77 -8.78 4.71
C GLY A 57 -5.92 -9.16 6.18
N LYS A 58 -6.25 -10.43 6.49
CA LYS A 58 -6.29 -10.95 7.87
C LYS A 58 -4.90 -10.88 8.52
N LEU A 59 -3.86 -11.31 7.82
CA LEU A 59 -2.48 -11.24 8.32
C LEU A 59 -2.01 -9.80 8.54
N GLN A 60 -2.25 -8.91 7.57
CA GLN A 60 -1.90 -7.49 7.67
C GLN A 60 -2.53 -6.82 8.88
N LYS A 61 -3.79 -7.16 9.20
CA LYS A 61 -4.47 -6.64 10.38
C LYS A 61 -3.77 -7.03 11.68
N ILE A 62 -3.23 -8.25 11.78
CA ILE A 62 -2.52 -8.67 12.99
C ILE A 62 -1.11 -8.09 13.02
N TRP A 63 -0.40 -8.06 11.89
CA TRP A 63 0.92 -7.42 11.83
C TRP A 63 0.85 -5.96 12.26
N GLN A 64 -0.17 -5.20 11.82
CA GLN A 64 -0.37 -3.82 12.27
C GLN A 64 -0.56 -3.74 13.80
N GLN A 65 -1.30 -4.66 14.39
CA GLN A 65 -1.48 -4.70 15.85
C GLN A 65 -0.20 -5.09 16.60
N LEU A 66 0.67 -5.90 16.00
CA LEU A 66 1.98 -6.21 16.56
C LEU A 66 2.93 -5.02 16.45
N ASP A 67 2.91 -4.31 15.33
CA ASP A 67 3.70 -3.08 15.14
C ASP A 67 3.30 -2.00 16.15
N ASP A 68 2.02 -1.91 16.50
CA ASP A 68 1.52 -0.98 17.53
C ASP A 68 2.00 -1.35 18.96
N ILE A 69 2.45 -2.59 19.17
CA ILE A 69 2.95 -3.09 20.46
C ILE A 69 4.49 -3.02 20.55
N ASP A 70 5.19 -3.13 19.41
CA ASP A 70 6.64 -3.17 19.39
C ASP A 70 7.24 -1.77 19.58
N ASP A 71 7.86 -1.52 20.74
CA ASP A 71 8.51 -0.25 21.09
C ASP A 71 9.99 -0.25 20.69
N CYS A 72 10.28 -0.69 19.46
CA CYS A 72 11.65 -0.82 18.98
C CYS A 72 12.19 0.51 18.45
N THR A 73 12.77 1.32 19.33
CA THR A 73 13.45 2.57 18.93
C THR A 73 14.82 2.27 18.33
N MET A 74 14.96 2.44 17.01
CA MET A 74 16.25 2.28 16.31
C MET A 74 16.83 3.62 15.87
N GLU A 75 18.06 3.92 16.31
CA GLU A 75 18.74 5.19 15.99
C GLU A 75 19.62 5.10 14.71
N CYS A 76 19.99 3.89 14.30
CA CYS A 76 20.96 3.66 13.23
C CYS A 76 20.31 3.20 11.91
N LYS A 77 20.62 3.89 10.80
CA LYS A 77 20.09 3.56 9.46
C LYS A 77 20.40 2.13 9.00
N SER A 78 21.59 1.60 9.32
CA SER A 78 21.96 0.23 8.93
C SER A 78 21.15 -0.82 9.70
N ASP A 79 20.78 -0.52 10.94
CA ASP A 79 20.05 -1.45 11.79
C ASP A 79 18.57 -1.46 11.46
N ILE A 80 18.00 -0.31 11.10
CA ILE A 80 16.66 -0.20 10.50
C ILE A 80 16.56 -1.09 9.26
N ALA A 81 17.55 -1.03 8.36
CA ALA A 81 17.54 -1.83 7.14
C ALA A 81 17.60 -3.35 7.43
N LYS A 82 18.44 -3.78 8.38
CA LYS A 82 18.54 -5.18 8.79
C LYS A 82 17.26 -5.68 9.47
N TYR A 83 16.69 -4.87 10.37
CA TYR A 83 15.45 -5.19 11.06
C TYR A 83 14.28 -5.28 10.08
N THR A 84 14.13 -4.30 9.19
CA THR A 84 13.10 -4.33 8.15
C THR A 84 13.22 -5.58 7.28
N ALA A 85 14.45 -5.96 6.90
CA ALA A 85 14.67 -7.20 6.13
C ALA A 85 14.28 -8.45 6.91
N LYS A 86 14.56 -8.50 8.23
CA LYS A 86 14.20 -9.61 9.11
C LYS A 86 12.68 -9.73 9.30
N VAL A 87 12.00 -8.62 9.61
CA VAL A 87 10.55 -8.56 9.79
C VAL A 87 9.84 -8.93 8.48
N ASN A 88 10.29 -8.39 7.36
CA ASN A 88 9.76 -8.74 6.04
C ASN A 88 9.93 -10.23 5.74
N ALA A 89 11.09 -10.82 6.06
CA ALA A 89 11.29 -12.25 5.88
C ALA A 89 10.33 -13.10 6.73
N GLN A 90 10.12 -12.72 7.99
CA GLN A 90 9.13 -13.37 8.87
C GLN A 90 7.72 -13.28 8.30
N CYS A 91 7.30 -12.11 7.81
CA CYS A 91 6.00 -11.91 7.16
C CYS A 91 5.84 -12.82 5.94
N VAL A 92 6.88 -12.94 5.12
CA VAL A 92 6.88 -13.85 3.95
C VAL A 92 6.75 -15.31 4.40
N TYR A 93 7.48 -15.76 5.41
CA TYR A 93 7.38 -17.13 5.90
C TYR A 93 5.98 -17.46 6.42
N VAL A 94 5.41 -16.59 7.24
CA VAL A 94 4.05 -16.73 7.77
C VAL A 94 3.03 -16.78 6.64
N PHE A 95 3.10 -15.82 5.71
CA PHE A 95 2.19 -15.77 4.56
C PHE A 95 2.26 -17.05 3.75
N LEU A 96 3.46 -17.52 3.41
CA LEU A 96 3.65 -18.74 2.63
C LEU A 96 3.19 -20.00 3.38
N ALA A 97 3.37 -20.07 4.70
CA ALA A 97 3.02 -21.23 5.51
C ALA A 97 1.52 -21.52 5.54
N GLY A 98 0.68 -20.47 5.55
CA GLY A 98 -0.77 -20.60 5.55
C GLY A 98 -1.42 -20.72 4.16
N LEU A 99 -0.65 -20.66 3.06
CA LEU A 99 -1.20 -20.85 1.70
C LEU A 99 -1.65 -22.29 1.47
N ASP A 100 -2.71 -22.46 0.68
CA ASP A 100 -3.23 -23.77 0.30
C ASP A 100 -2.21 -24.62 -0.49
N SER A 101 -2.36 -25.94 -0.41
CA SER A 101 -1.38 -26.92 -0.94
C SER A 101 -1.21 -26.87 -2.47
N HIS A 102 -2.20 -26.37 -3.21
CA HIS A 102 -2.10 -26.22 -4.66
C HIS A 102 -1.08 -25.16 -5.10
N LEU A 103 -0.64 -24.29 -4.19
CA LEU A 103 0.35 -23.23 -4.42
C LEU A 103 1.78 -23.63 -4.01
N ASP A 104 2.01 -24.88 -3.60
CA ASP A 104 3.31 -25.40 -3.14
C ASP A 104 4.44 -25.17 -4.15
N GLY A 105 4.13 -25.28 -5.45
CA GLY A 105 5.10 -25.03 -6.52
C GLY A 105 5.64 -23.59 -6.53
N VAL A 106 4.79 -22.59 -6.24
CA VAL A 106 5.22 -21.19 -6.11
C VAL A 106 5.99 -20.99 -4.82
N ARG A 107 5.51 -21.60 -3.74
CA ARG A 107 6.14 -21.53 -2.41
C ARG A 107 7.61 -21.92 -2.50
N GLY A 108 7.91 -23.05 -3.13
CA GLY A 108 9.29 -23.51 -3.33
C GLY A 108 10.15 -22.55 -4.15
N ARG A 109 9.60 -21.96 -5.24
CA ARG A 109 10.33 -20.99 -6.07
C ARG A 109 10.67 -19.70 -5.33
N ILE A 110 9.73 -19.19 -4.53
CA ILE A 110 9.94 -17.98 -3.73
C ILE A 110 11.02 -18.23 -2.67
N LEU A 111 10.94 -19.37 -1.97
CA LEU A 111 11.93 -19.75 -0.95
C LEU A 111 13.34 -19.97 -1.53
N ALA A 112 13.45 -20.30 -2.83
CA ALA A 112 14.73 -20.43 -3.52
C ALA A 112 15.35 -19.09 -3.96
N THR A 113 14.64 -17.96 -3.80
CA THR A 113 15.12 -16.64 -4.24
C THR A 113 15.96 -15.96 -3.16
N ILE A 114 17.18 -15.53 -3.51
CA ILE A 114 18.11 -14.83 -2.62
C ILE A 114 18.54 -13.50 -3.27
N PRO A 115 18.31 -12.34 -2.63
CA PRO A 115 17.64 -12.15 -1.33
C PRO A 115 16.13 -12.40 -1.42
N LEU A 116 15.53 -12.72 -0.27
CA LEU A 116 14.09 -12.99 -0.21
C LEU A 116 13.30 -11.73 -0.59
N PRO A 117 12.33 -11.81 -1.52
CA PRO A 117 11.53 -10.67 -1.94
C PRO A 117 10.66 -10.11 -0.81
N ASN A 118 10.15 -8.89 -1.01
CA ASN A 118 9.17 -8.31 -0.10
C ASN A 118 7.79 -8.96 -0.19
N ILE A 119 7.00 -8.81 0.87
CA ILE A 119 5.66 -9.42 0.95
C ILE A 119 4.74 -9.01 -0.22
N GLN A 120 4.83 -7.77 -0.71
CA GLN A 120 4.02 -7.31 -1.85
C GLN A 120 4.40 -8.03 -3.15
N SER A 121 5.71 -8.23 -3.38
CA SER A 121 6.22 -8.95 -4.55
C SER A 121 5.84 -10.43 -4.47
N VAL A 122 5.94 -11.02 -3.27
CA VAL A 122 5.50 -12.39 -2.99
C VAL A 122 4.02 -12.56 -3.30
N TYR A 123 3.16 -11.67 -2.77
CA TYR A 123 1.73 -11.66 -3.04
C TYR A 123 1.43 -11.59 -4.53
N ALA A 124 2.10 -10.70 -5.28
CA ALA A 124 1.91 -10.56 -6.72
C ALA A 124 2.26 -11.84 -7.48
N VAL A 125 3.36 -12.51 -7.11
CA VAL A 125 3.79 -13.78 -7.73
C VAL A 125 2.78 -14.90 -7.42
N VAL A 126 2.28 -14.98 -6.19
CA VAL A 126 1.29 -15.98 -5.79
C VAL A 126 -0.04 -15.76 -6.51
N CYS A 127 -0.53 -14.52 -6.59
CA CYS A 127 -1.74 -14.20 -7.34
C CYS A 127 -1.60 -14.51 -8.84
N ALA A 128 -0.44 -14.20 -9.43
CA ALA A 128 -0.17 -14.52 -10.81
C ALA A 128 -0.21 -16.04 -11.07
N GLU A 129 0.30 -16.86 -10.15
CA GLU A 129 0.18 -18.32 -10.28
C GLU A 129 -1.26 -18.80 -10.10
N ALA A 130 -1.98 -18.34 -9.08
CA ALA A 130 -3.36 -18.77 -8.85
C ALA A 130 -4.22 -18.51 -10.10
N ASN A 131 -4.11 -17.30 -10.66
CA ASN A 131 -4.76 -16.93 -11.92
C ASN A 131 -4.33 -17.83 -13.09
N ARG A 132 -3.04 -18.22 -13.15
CA ARG A 132 -2.52 -19.14 -14.17
C ARG A 132 -3.12 -20.54 -14.01
N GLN A 133 -3.26 -21.04 -12.78
CA GLN A 133 -3.83 -22.35 -12.49
C GLN A 133 -5.32 -22.39 -12.83
N GLU A 134 -6.08 -21.36 -12.45
CA GLU A 134 -7.50 -21.21 -12.82
C GLU A 134 -7.68 -21.17 -14.35
N ALA A 135 -6.89 -20.36 -15.05
CA ALA A 135 -6.94 -20.27 -16.51
C ALA A 135 -6.60 -21.61 -17.22
N MET A 136 -5.80 -22.47 -16.59
CA MET A 136 -5.45 -23.79 -17.10
C MET A 136 -6.48 -24.87 -16.75
N LEU A 137 -7.27 -24.68 -15.68
CA LEU A 137 -8.30 -25.62 -15.20
C LEU A 137 -9.69 -25.36 -15.77
N GLY A 138 -9.92 -24.21 -16.41
CA GLY A 138 -11.11 -23.96 -17.23
C GLY A 138 -12.42 -23.78 -16.45
N SER A 139 -12.40 -23.29 -15.20
CA SER A 139 -13.63 -22.88 -14.52
C SER A 139 -14.09 -21.50 -14.99
N THR A 140 -15.39 -21.37 -15.22
CA THR A 140 -16.07 -20.10 -15.50
C THR A 140 -16.50 -19.50 -14.16
N THR A 141 -15.62 -18.72 -13.56
CA THR A 141 -16.00 -17.68 -12.61
C THR A 141 -15.43 -16.37 -13.11
N GLU A 142 -16.23 -15.31 -13.02
CA GLU A 142 -15.98 -13.96 -13.54
C GLU A 142 -14.77 -13.30 -12.88
N GLY A 143 -13.57 -13.81 -13.19
CA GLY A 143 -12.33 -13.11 -12.90
C GLY A 143 -12.23 -11.95 -13.87
N VAL A 144 -12.10 -10.73 -13.35
CA VAL A 144 -11.69 -9.56 -14.13
C VAL A 144 -10.23 -9.77 -14.56
N ALA A 145 -10.04 -10.64 -15.54
CA ALA A 145 -8.76 -10.89 -16.17
C ALA A 145 -8.49 -9.73 -17.14
N LEU A 146 -7.61 -8.83 -16.74
CA LEU A 146 -7.00 -7.89 -17.68
C LEU A 146 -6.01 -8.64 -18.58
N ALA A 147 -6.53 -9.36 -19.57
CA ALA A 147 -5.73 -9.91 -20.66
C ALA A 147 -5.51 -8.83 -21.72
N THR A 148 -4.39 -8.11 -21.67
CA THR A 148 -3.98 -7.27 -22.81
C THR A 148 -3.41 -8.17 -23.91
N LYS A 149 -4.16 -8.35 -25.01
CA LYS A 149 -3.61 -8.88 -26.26
C LYS A 149 -2.44 -8.01 -26.69
N LYS A 150 -1.28 -8.64 -26.90
CA LYS A 150 -0.08 -8.01 -27.45
C LYS A 150 -0.36 -7.66 -28.91
N ALA A 151 -0.75 -6.42 -29.19
CA ALA A 151 -0.74 -5.90 -30.54
C ALA A 151 0.71 -5.62 -30.92
N SER A 152 1.30 -6.52 -31.70
CA SER A 152 2.59 -6.30 -32.34
C SER A 152 2.46 -5.17 -33.35
N ASN A 153 2.95 -3.99 -33.00
CA ASN A 153 3.37 -3.02 -34.01
C ASN A 153 4.78 -2.54 -33.71
N SER A 154 5.64 -2.84 -34.67
CA SER A 154 7.08 -2.67 -34.66
C SER A 154 7.44 -1.20 -34.86
N LYS A 155 7.59 -0.42 -33.79
CA LYS A 155 8.45 0.77 -33.77
C LYS A 155 9.20 0.86 -32.44
N LYS A 156 10.36 1.50 -32.52
CA LYS A 156 11.51 1.42 -31.61
C LYS A 156 11.21 2.14 -30.28
N ASP A 157 10.38 1.55 -29.42
CA ASP A 157 9.91 2.24 -28.22
C ASP A 157 10.73 1.89 -26.97
N ARG A 158 11.32 2.93 -26.37
CA ARG A 158 11.88 2.88 -25.02
C ARG A 158 10.78 2.40 -24.07
N LYS A 159 10.86 1.16 -23.59
CA LYS A 159 9.91 0.62 -22.61
C LYS A 159 10.00 1.44 -21.32
N CYS A 160 8.99 2.25 -21.05
CA CYS A 160 8.89 2.98 -19.79
C CYS A 160 8.27 2.07 -18.73
N THR A 161 9.07 1.53 -17.81
CA THR A 161 8.58 0.65 -16.73
C THR A 161 7.56 1.37 -15.84
N HIS A 162 7.74 2.68 -15.66
CA HIS A 162 6.83 3.55 -14.90
C HIS A 162 5.44 3.66 -15.55
N CYS A 163 5.34 3.75 -16.88
CA CYS A 163 4.04 3.82 -17.55
C CYS A 163 3.26 2.50 -17.47
N ASN A 164 3.96 1.35 -17.38
CA ASN A 164 3.32 0.05 -17.18
C ASN A 164 2.70 -0.08 -15.77
N VAL A 165 3.41 0.37 -14.73
CA VAL A 165 2.91 0.32 -13.35
C VAL A 165 1.73 1.27 -13.15
N THR A 166 1.84 2.50 -13.68
CA THR A 166 0.75 3.49 -13.59
C THR A 166 -0.50 3.08 -14.38
N GLY A 167 -0.34 2.45 -15.55
CA GLY A 167 -1.45 1.86 -16.30
C GLY A 167 -2.15 0.70 -15.58
N ALA A 168 -1.39 -0.14 -14.86
CA ALA A 168 -1.95 -1.22 -14.05
C ALA A 168 -2.81 -0.69 -12.89
N ILE A 169 -2.33 0.35 -12.18
CA ILE A 169 -3.08 0.99 -11.09
C ILE A 169 -4.43 1.51 -11.62
N ASN A 170 -4.43 2.19 -12.76
CA ASN A 170 -5.64 2.72 -13.38
C ASN A 170 -6.69 1.65 -13.66
N GLN A 171 -6.26 0.46 -14.07
CA GLN A 171 -7.18 -0.65 -14.32
C GLN A 171 -7.66 -1.31 -13.03
N VAL A 172 -6.78 -1.50 -12.05
CA VAL A 172 -7.13 -2.04 -10.73
C VAL A 172 -8.16 -1.13 -10.04
N THR A 173 -7.97 0.19 -10.09
CA THR A 173 -8.93 1.16 -9.56
C THR A 173 -10.33 0.97 -10.13
N ARG A 174 -10.45 0.80 -11.46
CA ARG A 174 -11.74 0.56 -12.12
C ARG A 174 -12.35 -0.78 -11.73
N SER A 175 -11.54 -1.83 -11.67
CA SER A 175 -12.01 -3.17 -11.30
C SER A 175 -12.57 -3.20 -9.88
N LEU A 176 -11.81 -2.70 -8.91
CA LEU A 176 -12.20 -2.69 -7.50
C LEU A 176 -13.39 -1.77 -7.24
N ALA A 177 -13.50 -0.65 -7.98
CA ALA A 177 -14.67 0.22 -7.89
C ALA A 177 -15.97 -0.51 -8.25
N CYS A 178 -15.97 -1.34 -9.29
CA CYS A 178 -17.13 -2.15 -9.66
C CYS A 178 -17.41 -3.24 -8.62
N GLU A 179 -16.36 -3.93 -8.15
CA GLU A 179 -16.48 -5.06 -7.22
C GLU A 179 -17.05 -4.64 -5.86
N TRP A 180 -16.56 -3.52 -5.31
CA TRP A 180 -16.86 -3.09 -3.95
C TRP A 180 -17.97 -2.03 -3.85
N ALA A 181 -18.54 -1.59 -4.98
CA ALA A 181 -19.66 -0.65 -4.98
C ALA A 181 -20.87 -1.17 -4.16
N LYS A 182 -21.14 -2.47 -4.23
CA LYS A 182 -22.22 -3.14 -3.47
C LYS A 182 -22.04 -3.05 -1.95
N ASP A 183 -20.78 -2.95 -1.51
CA ASP A 183 -20.39 -2.87 -0.10
C ASP A 183 -20.29 -1.40 0.38
N ASN A 184 -20.76 -0.45 -0.45
CA ASN A 184 -20.67 0.99 -0.21
C ASN A 184 -19.22 1.50 -0.01
N ILE A 185 -18.26 0.81 -0.64
CA ILE A 185 -16.85 1.19 -0.67
C ILE A 185 -16.56 1.86 -2.01
N ARG A 186 -15.92 3.04 -1.96
CA ARG A 186 -15.55 3.82 -3.14
C ARG A 186 -14.06 3.72 -3.39
N VAL A 187 -13.69 3.37 -4.61
CA VAL A 187 -12.29 3.30 -5.05
C VAL A 187 -12.04 4.36 -6.12
N ASN A 188 -10.98 5.16 -5.98
CA ASN A 188 -10.54 6.16 -6.95
C ASN A 188 -9.01 6.25 -6.93
N SER A 189 -8.41 6.77 -8.00
CA SER A 189 -6.97 7.04 -8.10
C SER A 189 -6.73 8.53 -8.30
N VAL A 190 -5.67 9.05 -7.69
CA VAL A 190 -5.21 10.43 -7.91
C VAL A 190 -3.86 10.36 -8.61
N ALA A 191 -3.77 10.96 -9.80
CA ALA A 191 -2.59 10.97 -10.66
C ALA A 191 -1.96 12.37 -10.62
N PRO A 192 -0.94 12.61 -9.78
CA PRO A 192 -0.27 13.90 -9.70
C PRO A 192 0.65 14.13 -10.91
N GLY A 193 0.80 15.41 -11.29
CA GLY A 193 1.86 15.86 -12.20
C GLY A 193 3.20 16.09 -11.49
N ILE A 194 3.97 17.08 -11.92
CA ILE A 194 5.19 17.49 -11.20
C ILE A 194 4.77 18.20 -9.90
N ILE A 195 5.09 17.58 -8.76
CA ILE A 195 4.82 18.11 -7.42
C ILE A 195 6.13 18.40 -6.70
N LYS A 196 6.20 19.54 -6.02
CA LYS A 196 7.35 19.93 -5.18
C LYS A 196 7.46 19.00 -3.96
N THR A 197 8.28 17.98 -4.09
CA THR A 197 8.60 17.03 -3.02
C THR A 197 10.12 16.96 -2.87
N PRO A 198 10.64 16.56 -1.70
CA PRO A 198 12.09 16.43 -1.50
C PRO A 198 12.77 15.54 -2.55
N LEU A 199 12.05 14.54 -3.08
CA LEU A 199 12.53 13.68 -4.16
C LEU A 199 12.73 14.45 -5.48
N VAL A 200 11.76 15.30 -5.85
CA VAL A 200 11.81 16.12 -7.06
C VAL A 200 12.83 17.25 -6.93
N GLU A 201 12.95 17.85 -5.75
CA GLU A 201 13.97 18.88 -5.46
C GLU A 201 15.39 18.34 -5.63
N ASN A 202 15.66 17.12 -5.15
CA ASN A 202 16.94 16.44 -5.36
C ASN A 202 17.22 16.11 -6.84
N LEU A 203 16.17 15.88 -7.64
CA LEU A 203 16.30 15.64 -9.08
C LEU A 203 16.58 16.92 -9.88
N ILE A 204 16.03 18.07 -9.46
CA ILE A 204 16.28 19.38 -10.08
C ILE A 204 17.74 19.83 -9.87
N GLY A 205 18.38 19.41 -8.77
CA GLY A 205 19.80 19.69 -8.50
C GLY A 205 20.80 19.03 -9.47
N ASN A 206 20.34 18.10 -10.31
CA ASN A 206 21.16 17.49 -11.36
C ASN A 206 21.00 18.27 -12.68
N PHE A 207 22.09 18.83 -13.21
CA PHE A 207 22.09 19.83 -14.30
C PHE A 207 21.35 19.38 -15.58
N GLU A 208 21.47 18.11 -15.98
CA GLU A 208 20.75 17.59 -17.17
C GLU A 208 19.25 17.37 -16.90
N MET A 209 18.90 16.97 -15.68
CA MET A 209 17.52 16.67 -15.30
C MET A 209 16.74 17.93 -14.94
N GLY A 210 17.40 18.95 -14.40
CA GLY A 210 16.84 20.27 -14.11
C GLY A 210 16.31 20.94 -15.38
N LYS A 211 17.11 20.98 -16.45
CA LYS A 211 16.68 21.53 -17.75
C LYS A 211 15.46 20.79 -18.32
N HIS A 212 15.43 19.46 -18.21
CA HIS A 212 14.28 18.66 -18.65
C HIS A 212 13.03 18.94 -17.82
N MET A 213 13.16 19.16 -16.52
CA MET A 213 12.05 19.54 -15.65
C MET A 213 11.53 20.94 -15.96
N ASP A 214 12.41 21.90 -16.25
CA ASP A 214 12.02 23.25 -16.68
C ASP A 214 11.22 23.22 -17.99
N ASP A 215 11.64 22.40 -18.95
CA ASP A 215 10.91 22.20 -20.21
C ASP A 215 9.50 21.60 -19.98
N ILE A 216 9.37 20.64 -19.05
CA ILE A 216 8.07 20.04 -18.70
C ILE A 216 7.18 21.07 -17.97
N ILE A 217 7.75 21.86 -17.07
CA ILE A 217 7.02 22.93 -16.37
C ILE A 217 6.55 23.98 -17.37
N ALA A 218 7.40 24.38 -18.32
CA ALA A 218 7.03 25.29 -19.40
C ALA A 218 5.93 24.72 -20.30
N GLY A 219 5.93 23.40 -20.54
CA GLY A 219 4.88 22.70 -21.27
C GLY A 219 3.57 22.49 -20.49
N THR A 220 3.58 22.72 -19.17
CA THR A 220 2.38 22.62 -18.32
C THR A 220 1.56 23.92 -18.44
N PRO A 221 0.24 23.88 -18.70
CA PRO A 221 -0.58 25.09 -18.84
C PRO A 221 -0.53 26.05 -17.65
N MET A 222 -0.43 25.53 -16.42
CA MET A 222 -0.28 26.36 -15.23
C MET A 222 1.16 26.87 -15.01
N SER A 223 2.11 26.45 -15.85
CA SER A 223 3.52 26.87 -15.90
C SER A 223 4.25 26.86 -14.56
N ARG A 224 3.86 25.92 -13.67
CA ARG A 224 4.46 25.73 -12.36
C ARG A 224 4.32 24.28 -11.91
N ALA A 225 5.21 23.84 -11.03
CA ALA A 225 4.99 22.64 -10.25
C ALA A 225 3.83 22.81 -9.25
N GLY A 226 3.12 21.72 -8.98
CA GLY A 226 2.08 21.67 -7.95
C GLY A 226 2.67 21.56 -6.54
N GLU A 227 1.87 21.95 -5.54
CA GLU A 227 2.19 21.79 -4.13
C GLU A 227 1.59 20.48 -3.59
N PRO A 228 2.24 19.78 -2.64
CA PRO A 228 1.68 18.57 -2.03
C PRO A 228 0.26 18.75 -1.47
N LYS A 229 -0.05 19.97 -0.99
CA LYS A 229 -1.37 20.35 -0.47
C LYS A 229 -2.47 20.30 -1.53
N GLU A 230 -2.14 20.52 -2.81
CA GLU A 230 -3.12 20.48 -3.90
C GLU A 230 -3.55 19.02 -4.18
N VAL A 231 -2.60 18.08 -4.09
CA VAL A 231 -2.88 16.64 -4.21
C VAL A 231 -3.67 16.14 -2.98
N SER A 232 -3.24 16.50 -1.77
CA SER A 232 -3.92 16.06 -0.55
C SER A 232 -5.34 16.62 -0.42
N SER A 233 -5.58 17.83 -0.93
CA SER A 233 -6.93 18.42 -0.97
C SER A 233 -7.88 17.61 -1.87
N ALA A 234 -7.40 17.13 -3.02
CA ALA A 234 -8.19 16.26 -3.90
C ALA A 234 -8.49 14.90 -3.25
N VAL A 235 -7.51 14.30 -2.57
CA VAL A 235 -7.71 13.07 -1.79
C VAL A 235 -8.72 13.28 -0.67
N ALA A 236 -8.59 14.38 0.10
CA ALA A 236 -9.51 14.72 1.17
C ALA A 236 -10.95 14.88 0.65
N PHE A 237 -11.14 15.59 -0.46
CA PHE A 237 -12.45 15.71 -1.12
C PHE A 237 -13.05 14.34 -1.45
N LEU A 238 -12.24 13.42 -2.00
CA LEU A 238 -12.69 12.06 -2.31
C LEU A 238 -13.11 11.27 -1.08
N CYS A 239 -12.65 11.62 0.13
CA CYS A 239 -13.10 11.00 1.37
C CYS A 239 -14.38 11.62 1.95
N LEU A 240 -14.79 12.81 1.51
CA LEU A 240 -15.98 13.50 2.02
C LEU A 240 -17.30 12.90 1.48
N PRO A 241 -18.42 13.08 2.20
CA PRO A 241 -19.75 12.71 1.71
C PRO A 241 -20.14 13.40 0.38
N ALA A 242 -19.55 14.56 0.08
CA ALA A 242 -19.74 15.27 -1.18
C ALA A 242 -19.30 14.45 -2.41
N ALA A 243 -18.36 13.52 -2.23
CA ALA A 243 -17.88 12.60 -3.27
C ALA A 243 -18.60 11.23 -3.23
N SER A 244 -19.77 11.14 -2.59
CA SER A 244 -20.50 9.88 -2.39
C SER A 244 -20.86 9.14 -3.68
N TYR A 245 -20.97 9.85 -4.81
CA TYR A 245 -21.25 9.27 -6.11
C TYR A 245 -20.04 9.18 -7.05
N ILE A 246 -18.83 9.37 -6.51
CA ILE A 246 -17.58 9.34 -7.28
C ILE A 246 -16.81 8.05 -6.94
N THR A 247 -16.78 7.13 -7.90
CA THR A 247 -15.97 5.90 -7.84
C THR A 247 -15.49 5.49 -9.24
N GLY A 248 -14.39 4.71 -9.30
CA GLY A 248 -13.75 4.23 -10.52
C GLY A 248 -12.97 5.30 -11.29
N GLN A 249 -12.84 6.51 -10.75
CA GLN A 249 -12.23 7.64 -11.45
C GLN A 249 -10.72 7.71 -11.23
N ILE A 250 -10.03 8.23 -12.25
CA ILE A 250 -8.63 8.64 -12.17
C ILE A 250 -8.63 10.16 -12.27
N ILE A 251 -8.30 10.82 -11.18
CA ILE A 251 -8.32 12.27 -11.08
C ILE A 251 -6.89 12.79 -11.26
N TYR A 252 -6.67 13.50 -12.36
CA TYR A 252 -5.39 14.14 -12.63
C TYR A 252 -5.28 15.46 -11.86
N VAL A 253 -4.16 15.62 -11.14
CA VAL A 253 -3.81 16.86 -10.41
C VAL A 253 -2.44 17.31 -10.92
N ASP A 254 -2.42 17.86 -12.12
CA ASP A 254 -1.19 18.04 -12.89
C ASP A 254 -1.08 19.40 -13.61
N GLY A 255 -1.93 20.36 -13.26
CA GLY A 255 -1.94 21.69 -13.87
C GLY A 255 -2.27 21.70 -15.37
N GLY A 256 -2.95 20.66 -15.87
CA GLY A 256 -3.37 20.54 -17.26
C GLY A 256 -2.34 19.89 -18.19
N PHE A 257 -1.23 19.39 -17.64
CA PHE A 257 -0.15 18.78 -18.42
C PHE A 257 -0.64 17.63 -19.32
N THR A 258 -1.43 16.71 -18.77
CA THR A 258 -1.93 15.53 -19.50
C THR A 258 -2.87 15.91 -20.65
N VAL A 259 -3.56 17.05 -20.53
CA VAL A 259 -4.52 17.53 -21.55
C VAL A 259 -3.82 18.34 -22.64
N ASN A 260 -2.79 19.11 -22.30
CA ASN A 260 -2.03 19.91 -23.26
C ASN A 260 -1.14 19.03 -24.16
N GLY A 261 -0.60 17.93 -23.61
CA GLY A 261 0.37 17.09 -24.30
C GLY A 261 1.75 17.76 -24.43
N TYR A 262 2.76 16.98 -24.83
CA TYR A 262 4.09 17.51 -25.11
C TYR A 262 4.01 18.49 -26.30
N PRO A 263 4.53 19.72 -26.21
CA PRO A 263 4.68 20.56 -27.39
C PRO A 263 5.56 19.81 -28.41
N PRO A 264 5.21 19.80 -29.70
CA PRO A 264 6.03 19.15 -30.71
C PRO A 264 7.42 19.76 -30.64
N THR A 265 8.44 18.92 -30.36
CA THR A 265 9.84 19.30 -30.49
C THR A 265 10.03 19.92 -31.87
N GLN A 266 10.35 21.23 -31.92
CA GLN A 266 10.79 21.85 -33.15
C GLN A 266 12.00 21.07 -33.64
N GLN A 267 11.87 20.47 -34.82
CA GLN A 267 12.99 19.94 -35.60
C GLN A 267 13.90 21.08 -36.05
#